data_AF-A0A850XWD3-F1
#
_entry.id   AF-A0A850XWD3-F1
#
_cell.length_a   1.000
_cell.length_b   1.000
_cell.length_c   1.000
_cell.angle_alpha   90.00
_cell.angle_beta   90.00
_cell.angle_gamma   90.00
#
_symmetry.space_group_name_H-M   'P 1'
#
loop_
_entity.id
_entity.type
_entity.pdbx_description
1 polymer ?
#
loop_
_entity_poly.entity_id
_entity_poly.type
_entity_poly.pdbx_seq_one_letter_code
_entity_poly.pdbx_strand_id
1 'polypeptide(L)'
;LSLSFSLEVTSDVTWEDSQLVGLEGALLGCAYYLLSCQSCGLAVGFILCSSGSDLAYLRGLFCFFKESITCYLLKNQMIMEASKVNFPALTLKK
;
A
#
# COMPACT_ATOMS: atom_id res chain seq x y z
N LEU A 1 -0.60 -5.75 9.96
CA LEU A 1 -0.52 -5.49 8.50
C LEU A 1 0.94 -5.27 8.14
N SER A 2 1.49 -6.09 7.26
CA SER A 2 2.81 -5.86 6.69
C SER A 2 2.62 -5.03 5.42
N LEU A 3 3.00 -3.75 5.45
CA LEU A 3 2.80 -2.83 4.33
C LEU A 3 4.13 -2.33 3.80
N SER A 4 4.14 -2.02 2.51
CA SER A 4 5.12 -1.12 1.90
C SER A 4 4.36 0.08 1.35
N PHE A 5 5.04 1.21 1.14
CA PHE A 5 4.39 2.38 0.58
C PHE A 5 5.27 3.03 -0.49
N SER A 6 4.62 3.77 -1.39
CA SER A 6 5.27 4.54 -2.45
C SER A 6 4.58 5.90 -2.60
N LEU A 7 5.33 6.89 -3.06
CA LEU A 7 4.82 8.22 -3.37
C LEU A 7 4.14 8.26 -4.74
N GLU A 8 4.60 7.43 -5.66
CA GLU A 8 4.12 7.34 -7.03
C GLU A 8 4.00 5.87 -7.44
N VAL A 9 3.13 5.61 -8.41
CA VAL A 9 2.88 4.29 -9.00
C VAL A 9 2.75 4.44 -10.52
N THR A 10 2.95 3.36 -11.27
CA THR A 10 2.71 3.35 -12.71
C THR A 10 1.22 3.24 -13.02
N SER A 11 0.84 3.40 -14.29
CA SER A 11 -0.53 3.18 -14.76
C SER A 11 -1.05 1.74 -14.58
N ASP A 12 -0.16 0.79 -14.27
CA ASP A 12 -0.52 -0.61 -14.01
C ASP A 12 -1.21 -0.79 -12.65
N VAL A 13 -1.18 0.23 -11.80
CA VAL A 13 -1.91 0.28 -10.53
C VAL A 13 -3.03 1.31 -10.67
N THR A 14 -4.26 0.86 -10.47
CA THR A 14 -5.47 1.68 -10.52
C THR A 14 -6.13 1.71 -9.16
N TRP A 15 -6.96 2.72 -8.89
CA TRP A 15 -7.84 2.71 -7.72
C TRP A 15 -9.29 2.65 -8.14
N GLU A 16 -10.13 2.01 -7.32
CA GLU A 16 -11.57 1.98 -7.55
C GLU A 16 -12.21 3.32 -7.22
N ASP A 17 -13.24 3.72 -7.99
CA ASP A 17 -13.97 4.98 -7.77
C ASP A 17 -14.78 4.96 -6.47
N SER A 18 -15.18 3.78 -5.99
CA SER A 18 -15.92 3.62 -4.75
C SER A 18 -15.00 3.68 -3.54
N GLN A 19 -15.22 4.69 -2.69
CA GLN A 19 -14.58 4.76 -1.38
C GLN A 19 -15.12 3.66 -0.46
N LEU A 20 -14.21 2.93 0.18
CA LEU A 20 -14.49 1.88 1.15
C LEU A 20 -14.25 2.38 2.58
N VAL A 21 -14.92 1.74 3.55
CA VAL A 21 -14.74 1.99 4.98
C VAL A 21 -14.21 0.73 5.65
N GLY A 22 -13.16 0.86 6.45
CA GLY A 22 -12.62 -0.24 7.23
C GLY A 22 -13.55 -0.56 8.40
N LEU A 23 -14.14 -1.75 8.35
CA LEU A 23 -15.10 -2.20 9.37
C LEU A 23 -14.42 -2.96 10.50
N GLU A 24 -13.18 -3.42 10.32
CA GLU A 24 -12.44 -4.26 11.27
C GLU A 24 -10.92 -4.08 11.13
N GLY A 25 -10.18 -4.61 12.11
CA GLY A 25 -8.72 -4.66 12.08
C GLY A 25 -8.05 -3.29 12.13
N ALA A 26 -6.85 -3.17 11.59
CA ALA A 26 -6.08 -1.93 11.71
C ALA A 26 -6.66 -0.76 10.92
N LEU A 27 -7.54 -1.01 9.95
CA LEU A 27 -8.23 0.02 9.17
C LEU A 27 -9.58 0.41 9.77
N LEU A 28 -9.96 -0.10 10.95
CA LEU A 28 -11.23 0.21 11.59
C LEU A 28 -11.47 1.73 11.66
N GLY A 29 -12.59 2.18 11.08
CA GLY A 29 -12.98 3.59 11.03
C GLY A 29 -12.22 4.44 10.02
N CYS A 30 -11.33 3.86 9.21
CA CYS A 30 -10.65 4.56 8.12
C CYS A 30 -11.48 4.52 6.84
N ALA A 31 -11.38 5.57 6.03
CA ALA A 31 -11.92 5.60 4.67
C ALA A 31 -10.76 5.52 3.67
N TYR A 32 -10.89 4.67 2.65
CA TYR A 32 -9.81 4.40 1.69
C TYR A 32 -10.33 4.03 0.30
N TYR A 33 -9.47 4.16 -0.70
CA TYR A 33 -9.67 3.57 -2.03
C TYR A 33 -8.85 2.29 -2.15
N LEU A 34 -9.43 1.24 -2.73
CA LEU A 34 -8.71 0.00 -3.00
C LEU A 34 -7.80 0.18 -4.22
N LEU A 35 -6.56 -0.30 -4.14
CA LEU A 35 -5.63 -0.37 -5.25
C LEU A 35 -5.67 -1.75 -5.88
N SER A 36 -5.80 -1.80 -7.20
CA SER A 36 -5.88 -3.03 -7.98
C SER A 36 -4.90 -2.99 -9.16
N CYS A 37 -4.32 -4.15 -9.47
CA CYS A 37 -3.50 -4.30 -10.67
C CYS A 37 -4.40 -4.26 -11.91
N GLN A 38 -4.08 -3.38 -12.86
CA GLN A 38 -4.86 -3.21 -14.08
C GLN A 38 -4.95 -4.50 -14.92
N SER A 39 -3.89 -5.30 -14.95
CA SER A 39 -3.80 -6.48 -15.82
C SER A 39 -4.55 -7.70 -15.28
N CYS A 40 -4.56 -7.91 -13.96
CA CYS A 40 -5.17 -9.10 -13.35
C CYS A 40 -6.36 -8.80 -12.42
N GLY A 41 -6.63 -7.53 -12.12
CA GLY A 41 -7.73 -7.10 -11.25
C GLY A 41 -7.54 -7.42 -9.77
N LEU A 42 -6.41 -8.04 -9.37
CA LEU A 42 -6.17 -8.38 -7.97
C LEU A 42 -5.90 -7.13 -7.14
N ALA A 43 -6.45 -7.12 -5.92
CA ALA A 43 -6.16 -6.10 -4.93
C ALA A 43 -4.70 -6.18 -4.47
N VAL A 44 -3.98 -5.06 -4.65
CA VAL A 44 -2.57 -4.93 -4.30
C VAL A 44 -2.34 -3.98 -3.12
N GLY A 45 -3.33 -3.17 -2.76
CA GLY A 45 -3.14 -2.17 -1.72
C GLY A 45 -4.34 -1.24 -1.51
N PHE A 46 -4.08 -0.06 -0.93
CA PHE A 46 -5.06 1.00 -0.72
C PHE A 46 -4.41 2.39 -0.63
N ILE A 47 -5.24 3.44 -0.76
CA ILE A 47 -4.89 4.83 -0.42
C ILE A 47 -5.82 5.30 0.70
N LEU A 48 -5.26 5.75 1.82
CA LEU A 48 -6.04 6.31 2.92
C LEU A 48 -6.52 7.73 2.60
N CYS A 49 -7.83 7.95 2.73
CA CYS A 49 -8.48 9.26 2.64
C CYS A 49 -8.66 9.87 4.03
N SER A 50 -9.23 9.09 4.95
CA SER A 50 -9.46 9.47 6.34
C SER A 50 -8.96 8.36 7.26
N SER A 51 -8.38 8.75 8.39
CA SER A 51 -7.79 7.82 9.34
C SER A 51 -7.73 8.43 10.74
N GLY A 52 -7.64 7.55 11.75
CA GLY A 52 -7.21 7.95 13.10
C GLY A 52 -5.78 8.49 13.12
N SER A 53 -5.37 9.05 14.27
CA SER A 53 -4.04 9.63 14.50
C SER A 53 -2.91 8.66 14.15
N ASP A 54 -3.11 7.38 14.45
CA ASP A 54 -2.07 6.35 14.37
C ASP A 54 -1.73 5.97 12.93
N LEU A 55 -2.60 6.30 11.97
CA LEU A 55 -2.40 6.05 10.54
C LEU A 55 -2.40 7.34 9.72
N ALA A 56 -2.45 8.51 10.37
CA ALA A 56 -2.51 9.82 9.72
C ALA A 56 -1.33 10.07 8.77
N TYR A 57 -0.16 9.48 9.06
CA TYR A 57 1.05 9.59 8.24
C TYR A 57 0.99 8.79 6.93
N LEU A 58 0.02 7.87 6.79
CA LEU A 58 -0.18 7.07 5.58
C LEU A 58 -1.18 7.70 4.60
N ARG A 59 -1.85 8.80 4.97
CA ARG A 59 -2.83 9.46 4.10
C ARG A 59 -2.19 9.96 2.81
N GLY A 60 -2.87 9.69 1.69
CA GLY A 60 -2.38 10.04 0.36
C GLY A 60 -1.19 9.20 -0.15
N LEU A 61 -0.68 8.24 0.64
CA LEU A 61 0.36 7.32 0.18
C LEU A 61 -0.27 6.08 -0.47
N PHE A 62 0.39 5.54 -1.49
CA PHE A 62 0.05 4.25 -2.07
C PHE A 62 0.58 3.14 -1.16
N CYS A 63 -0.31 2.51 -0.39
CA CYS A 63 0.04 1.48 0.58
C CYS A 63 -0.21 0.10 -0.02
N PHE A 64 0.82 -0.73 -0.15
CA PHE A 64 0.74 -2.07 -0.75
C PHE A 64 0.78 -3.18 0.29
N PHE A 65 -0.06 -4.20 0.10
CA PHE A 65 0.03 -5.46 0.84
C PHE A 65 1.28 -6.20 0.40
N LYS A 66 2.19 -6.48 1.33
CA LYS A 66 3.46 -7.14 0.98
C LYS A 66 3.26 -8.57 0.44
N GLU A 67 2.12 -9.17 0.73
CA GLU A 67 1.72 -10.49 0.26
C GLU A 67 1.21 -10.46 -1.19
N SER A 68 0.80 -9.29 -1.69
CA SER A 68 0.23 -9.12 -3.04
C SER A 68 1.24 -8.64 -4.09
N ILE A 69 2.48 -8.33 -3.72
CA ILE A 69 3.49 -7.78 -4.63
C ILE A 69 4.87 -8.45 -4.48
N THR A 70 5.66 -8.38 -5.55
CA THR A 70 7.08 -8.76 -5.57
C THR A 70 7.94 -7.53 -5.79
N CYS A 71 9.13 -7.51 -5.21
CA CYS A 71 10.12 -6.47 -5.41
C CYS A 71 11.28 -6.98 -6.26
N TYR A 72 11.79 -6.10 -7.12
CA TYR A 72 13.07 -6.29 -7.78
C TYR A 72 14.16 -5.52 -7.02
N LEU A 73 15.08 -6.25 -6.39
CA LEU A 73 16.22 -5.67 -5.68
C LEU A 73 17.35 -5.39 -6.68
N LEU A 74 17.45 -4.14 -7.13
CA LEU A 74 18.44 -3.72 -8.13
C LEU A 74 19.88 -4.08 -7.75
N LYS A 75 20.27 -3.91 -6.48
CA LYS A 75 21.63 -4.18 -5.99
C LYS A 75 22.10 -5.60 -6.32
N ASN A 76 21.20 -6.58 -6.21
CA ASN A 76 21.52 -7.99 -6.37
C ASN A 76 20.84 -8.60 -7.61
N GLN A 77 20.07 -7.81 -8.36
CA GLN A 77 19.30 -8.22 -9.54
C GLN A 77 18.35 -9.40 -9.25
N MET A 78 17.72 -9.41 -8.07
CA MET A 78 16.85 -10.50 -7.64
C MET A 78 15.40 -10.06 -7.50
N ILE A 79 14.48 -10.93 -7.93
CA ILE A 79 13.05 -10.80 -7.65
C ILE A 79 12.74 -11.57 -6.36
N MET A 80 12.05 -10.92 -5.42
CA MET A 80 11.64 -11.53 -4.16
C MET A 80 10.23 -11.06 -3.77
N GLU A 81 9.48 -11.90 -3.07
CA GLU A 81 8.23 -11.48 -2.41
C GLU A 81 8.51 -10.28 -1.50
N ALA A 82 7.66 -9.24 -1.55
CA ALA A 82 7.88 -8.05 -0.73
C ALA A 82 7.84 -8.38 0.77
N SER A 83 7.09 -9.42 1.17
CA SER A 83 7.04 -9.94 2.54
C SER A 83 8.43 -10.33 3.09
N LYS A 84 9.35 -10.74 2.21
CA LYS A 84 10.74 -11.13 2.54
C LYS A 84 11.72 -9.96 2.44
N VAL A 85 11.25 -8.77 2.04
CA VAL A 85 12.06 -7.57 1.90
C VAL A 85 11.97 -6.70 3.15
N ASN A 86 13.15 -6.41 3.71
CA ASN A 86 13.31 -5.43 4.77
C ASN A 86 13.41 -4.04 4.16
N PHE A 87 12.29 -3.30 4.19
CA PHE A 87 12.28 -1.90 3.81
C PHE A 87 12.87 -1.07 4.96
N PRO A 88 13.76 -0.10 4.67
CA PRO A 88 14.23 0.81 5.69
C PRO A 88 13.05 1.61 6.23
N ALA A 89 12.98 1.77 7.56
CA ALA A 89 12.00 2.65 8.17
C ALA A 89 12.30 4.08 7.72
N LEU A 90 11.39 4.68 6.96
CA LEU A 90 11.46 6.12 6.67
C LEU A 90 10.85 6.86 7.86
N THR A 91 11.68 7.62 8.56
CA THR A 91 11.19 8.61 9.51
C THR A 91 10.66 9.80 8.71
N LEU A 92 9.37 9.80 8.38
CA LEU A 92 8.70 11.00 7.87
C LEU A 92 8.77 12.05 8.98
N LYS A 93 9.63 13.06 8.81
CA LYS A 93 9.67 14.21 9.71
C LYS A 93 8.34 14.96 9.55
N LYS A 94 7.64 15.13 10.66
CA LYS A 94 6.37 15.84 10.76
C LYS A 94 6.52 17.32 10.42
#